data_AF-A0A354Q775-F1
#
_entry.id   AF-A0A354Q775-F1
#
_cell.length_a   1.000
_cell.length_b   1.000
_cell.length_c   1.000
_cell.angle_alpha   90.00
_cell.angle_beta   90.00
_cell.angle_gamma   90.00
#
_symmetry.space_group_name_H-M   'P 1'
#
loop_
_entity.id
_entity.type
_entity.pdbx_description
1 polymer ?
#
loop_
_entity_poly.entity_id
_entity_poly.type
_entity_poly.pdbx_seq_one_letter_code
_entity_poly.pdbx_strand_id
1 'polypeptide(L)'
;MQFKIGSSDLEEFHSGLMNMSSGDEKDVELALPERFGENAGKKAIFKIYLTEISAVKRPEMDEDFFKKFGVADEDELKEKVSENIKSRKTAELQSEYRIAVRAQLSDLYDDFNLPEELVKYGQEQVERELEQASSEKEIPEEEKEKRRQEGIENAKMDLRMKFILDSIGEHEEMKFDKNEAAREFVGLAQITGQSPDELIKSPFGHDMYERIVVRKKGDATLDRVVARVFGDPIEEFAAEDHEHVHDENCEHDHS
;
A
#
# COMPACT_ATOMS: atom_id res chain seq x y z
N MET A 1 11.51 -12.60 31.66
CA MET A 1 11.24 -12.54 30.20
C MET A 1 9.98 -13.36 29.95
N GLN A 2 9.05 -12.87 29.14
CA GLN A 2 7.82 -13.59 28.79
C GLN A 2 7.78 -13.75 27.28
N PHE A 3 7.49 -14.96 26.81
CA PHE A 3 7.35 -15.27 25.38
C PHE A 3 6.30 -16.37 25.21
N LYS A 4 5.78 -16.49 24.00
CA LYS A 4 4.69 -17.41 23.69
C LYS A 4 5.26 -18.64 22.98
N ILE A 5 5.11 -19.81 23.60
CA ILE A 5 5.48 -21.07 22.96
C ILE A 5 4.65 -21.25 21.68
N GLY A 6 5.33 -21.52 20.56
CA GLY A 6 4.72 -21.67 19.24
C GLY A 6 4.53 -20.38 18.44
N SER A 7 5.04 -19.22 18.91
CA SER A 7 5.28 -18.05 18.05
C SER A 7 6.69 -18.11 17.43
N SER A 8 7.01 -17.14 16.57
CA SER A 8 8.34 -16.94 16.00
C SER A 8 9.37 -16.40 17.00
N ASP A 9 8.94 -16.09 18.23
CA ASP A 9 9.82 -15.52 19.24
C ASP A 9 10.60 -16.62 19.94
N LEU A 10 11.93 -16.53 19.92
CA LEU A 10 12.81 -17.44 20.66
C LEU A 10 12.53 -18.93 20.39
N GLU A 11 12.18 -19.27 19.15
CA GLU A 11 11.81 -20.63 18.74
C GLU A 11 12.83 -21.69 19.17
N GLU A 12 14.12 -21.35 19.13
CA GLU A 12 15.20 -22.24 19.54
C GLU A 12 15.12 -22.70 21.01
N PHE A 13 14.44 -21.93 21.88
CA PHE A 13 14.24 -22.28 23.28
C PHE A 13 12.99 -23.14 23.52
N HIS A 14 12.03 -23.18 22.58
CA HIS A 14 10.75 -23.86 22.78
C HIS A 14 10.90 -25.35 23.08
N SER A 15 11.77 -26.04 22.36
CA SER A 15 12.01 -27.48 22.55
C SER A 15 12.60 -27.80 23.93
N GLY A 16 13.46 -26.93 24.45
CA GLY A 16 14.10 -27.08 25.76
C GLY A 16 13.12 -26.96 26.92
N LEU A 17 12.06 -26.16 26.75
CA LEU A 17 11.04 -25.86 27.75
C LEU A 17 9.90 -26.88 27.79
N MET A 18 9.77 -27.71 26.75
CA MET A 18 8.74 -28.76 26.73
C MET A 18 8.91 -29.70 27.92
N ASN A 19 7.79 -30.00 28.58
CA ASN A 19 7.70 -30.83 29.78
C ASN A 19 8.32 -30.23 31.06
N MET A 20 8.70 -28.94 31.08
CA MET A 20 9.04 -28.25 32.32
C MET A 20 7.76 -27.80 33.05
N SER A 21 7.80 -27.85 34.37
CA SER A 21 6.77 -27.31 35.27
C SER A 21 7.21 -25.97 35.87
N SER A 22 6.25 -25.20 36.35
CA SER A 22 6.52 -23.95 37.06
C SER A 22 7.43 -24.22 38.27
N GLY A 23 8.54 -23.50 38.37
CA GLY A 23 9.58 -23.66 39.38
C GLY A 23 10.75 -24.56 38.95
N ASP A 24 10.71 -25.20 37.77
CA ASP A 24 11.79 -26.07 37.32
C ASP A 24 13.00 -25.27 36.80
N GLU A 25 14.19 -25.80 37.09
CA GLU A 25 15.45 -25.40 36.46
C GLU A 25 15.89 -26.44 35.44
N LYS A 26 16.33 -25.99 34.26
CA LYS A 26 16.92 -26.86 33.24
C LYS A 26 18.02 -26.14 32.49
N ASP A 27 19.11 -26.85 32.24
CA ASP A 27 20.16 -26.40 31.35
C ASP A 27 19.82 -26.86 29.93
N VAL A 28 19.69 -25.91 29.00
CA VAL A 28 19.41 -26.15 27.59
C VAL A 28 20.62 -25.75 26.77
N GLU A 29 21.21 -26.71 26.08
CA GLU A 29 22.28 -26.47 25.10
C GLU A 29 21.65 -26.18 23.74
N LEU A 30 21.88 -24.98 23.21
CA LEU A 30 21.37 -24.57 21.89
C LEU A 30 22.46 -23.88 21.07
N ALA A 31 22.39 -24.05 19.76
CA ALA A 31 23.21 -23.31 18.82
C ALA A 31 22.67 -21.88 18.71
N LEU A 32 23.56 -20.90 18.81
CA LEU A 32 23.17 -19.49 18.72
C LEU A 32 22.73 -19.17 17.28
N PRO A 33 21.54 -18.58 17.06
CA PRO A 33 21.07 -18.19 15.74
C PRO A 33 21.89 -17.03 15.15
N GLU A 34 21.75 -16.77 13.84
CA GLU A 34 22.55 -15.77 13.10
C GLU A 34 22.53 -14.36 13.69
N ARG A 35 21.44 -14.00 14.38
CA ARG A 35 21.30 -12.71 15.09
C ARG A 35 22.37 -12.45 16.16
N PHE A 36 23.14 -13.46 16.56
CA PHE A 36 24.25 -13.33 17.51
C PHE A 36 25.62 -13.04 16.83
N GLY A 37 25.62 -12.72 15.52
CA GLY A 37 26.79 -12.22 14.80
C GLY A 37 27.96 -13.21 14.82
N GLU A 38 29.12 -12.78 15.33
CA GLU A 38 30.34 -13.61 15.42
C GLU A 38 30.20 -14.88 16.27
N ASN A 39 29.12 -14.97 17.05
CA ASN A 39 28.81 -16.14 17.87
C ASN A 39 27.73 -17.04 17.25
N ALA A 40 27.21 -16.71 16.07
CA ALA A 40 26.30 -17.55 15.33
C ALA A 40 26.88 -18.96 15.12
N GLY A 41 26.05 -19.98 15.31
CA GLY A 41 26.42 -21.40 15.18
C GLY A 41 27.26 -21.96 16.33
N LYS A 42 27.76 -21.13 17.25
CA LYS A 42 28.41 -21.65 18.47
C LYS A 42 27.38 -22.20 19.43
N LYS A 43 27.75 -23.25 20.17
CA LYS A 43 26.90 -23.82 21.20
C LYS A 43 27.00 -23.01 22.49
N ALA A 44 25.86 -22.70 23.08
CA ALA A 44 25.78 -22.07 24.38
C ALA A 44 24.83 -22.87 25.29
N ILE A 45 25.20 -22.96 26.57
CA ILE A 45 24.37 -23.59 27.60
C ILE A 45 23.63 -22.47 28.33
N PHE A 46 22.30 -22.52 28.27
CA PHE A 46 21.44 -21.60 28.98
C PHE A 46 20.80 -22.31 30.15
N LYS A 47 21.06 -21.83 31.37
CA LYS A 47 20.30 -22.23 32.55
C LYS A 47 18.99 -21.47 32.56
N ILE A 48 17.88 -22.18 32.39
CA ILE A 48 16.54 -21.60 32.37
C ILE A 48 15.84 -21.96 33.67
N TYR A 49 15.29 -20.95 34.33
CA TYR A 49 14.39 -21.09 35.46
C TYR A 49 12.97 -20.70 35.02
N LEU A 50 12.05 -21.67 35.03
CA LEU A 50 10.67 -21.42 34.61
C LEU A 50 9.86 -20.87 35.78
N THR A 51 9.55 -19.58 35.78
CA THR A 51 8.86 -18.94 36.91
C THR A 51 7.37 -19.26 36.96
N GLU A 52 6.69 -19.14 35.81
CA GLU A 52 5.24 -19.25 35.69
C GLU A 52 4.88 -19.76 34.29
N ILE A 53 3.81 -20.55 34.20
CA ILE A 53 3.22 -20.99 32.93
C ILE A 53 1.79 -20.45 32.88
N SER A 54 1.50 -19.56 31.93
CA SER A 54 0.15 -19.09 31.66
C SER A 54 -0.35 -19.71 30.35
N ALA A 55 -1.55 -20.29 30.37
CA ALA A 55 -2.19 -20.83 29.17
C ALA A 55 -3.24 -19.84 28.64
N VAL A 56 -3.17 -19.54 27.33
CA VAL A 56 -4.22 -18.75 26.68
C VAL A 56 -5.45 -19.62 26.50
N LYS A 57 -6.48 -19.38 27.32
CA LYS A 57 -7.78 -20.04 27.16
C LYS A 57 -8.55 -19.34 26.03
N ARG A 58 -9.11 -20.13 25.11
CA ARG A 58 -10.03 -19.59 24.10
C ARG A 58 -11.23 -18.95 24.82
N PRO A 59 -11.57 -17.68 24.53
CA PRO A 59 -12.76 -17.06 25.11
C PRO A 59 -14.01 -17.80 24.65
N GLU A 60 -15.03 -17.78 25.49
CA GLU A 60 -16.36 -18.24 25.10
C GLU A 60 -16.97 -17.22 24.13
N MET A 61 -17.69 -17.70 23.12
CA MET A 61 -18.38 -16.86 22.15
C MET A 61 -19.74 -16.46 22.73
N ASP A 62 -19.70 -15.62 23.76
CA ASP A 62 -20.87 -15.09 24.48
C ASP A 62 -21.25 -13.68 23.98
N GLU A 63 -22.33 -13.12 24.51
CA GLU A 63 -22.80 -11.77 24.15
C GLU A 63 -21.73 -10.69 24.35
N ASP A 64 -20.89 -10.81 25.38
CA ASP A 64 -19.84 -9.83 25.67
C ASP A 64 -18.66 -9.95 24.69
N PHE A 65 -18.39 -11.15 24.18
CA PHE A 65 -17.48 -11.37 23.07
C PHE A 65 -18.03 -10.73 21.79
N PHE A 66 -19.29 -11.00 21.43
CA PHE A 66 -19.89 -10.46 20.21
C PHE A 66 -20.00 -8.93 20.21
N LYS A 67 -20.34 -8.32 21.35
CA LYS A 67 -20.35 -6.86 21.52
C LYS A 67 -19.00 -6.20 21.21
N LYS A 68 -17.87 -6.85 21.53
CA LYS A 68 -16.52 -6.32 21.21
C LYS A 68 -16.26 -6.25 19.71
N PHE A 69 -16.87 -7.13 18.92
CA PHE A 69 -16.77 -7.14 17.46
C PHE A 69 -17.92 -6.39 16.77
N GLY A 70 -18.86 -5.85 17.57
CA GLY A 70 -20.05 -5.15 17.08
C GLY A 70 -20.95 -6.05 16.25
N VAL A 71 -21.16 -7.29 16.71
CA VAL A 71 -22.06 -8.28 16.11
C VAL A 71 -23.00 -8.83 17.19
N ALA A 72 -24.13 -9.40 16.78
CA ALA A 72 -25.15 -9.95 17.69
C ALA A 72 -24.88 -11.41 18.05
N ASP A 73 -24.36 -12.21 17.11
CA ASP A 73 -24.16 -13.65 17.28
C ASP A 73 -22.98 -14.21 16.46
N GLU A 74 -22.80 -15.53 16.54
CA GLU A 74 -21.73 -16.25 15.84
C GLU A 74 -21.89 -16.22 14.32
N ASP A 75 -23.12 -16.20 13.81
CA ASP A 75 -23.39 -16.23 12.38
C ASP A 75 -23.04 -14.88 11.75
N GLU A 76 -23.42 -13.77 12.40
CA GLU A 76 -23.03 -12.42 11.97
C GLU A 76 -21.51 -12.21 12.09
N LEU A 77 -20.87 -12.78 13.12
CA LEU A 77 -19.40 -12.77 13.22
C LEU A 77 -18.75 -13.50 12.03
N LYS A 78 -19.26 -14.69 11.68
CA LYS A 78 -18.74 -15.47 10.54
C LYS A 78 -18.96 -14.76 9.22
N GLU A 79 -20.12 -14.14 9.03
CA GLU A 79 -20.43 -13.37 7.84
C GLU A 79 -19.46 -12.20 7.69
N LYS A 80 -19.31 -11.38 8.73
CA LYS A 80 -18.38 -10.23 8.75
C LYS A 80 -16.93 -10.65 8.51
N VAL A 81 -16.49 -11.77 9.10
CA VAL A 81 -15.16 -12.33 8.85
C VAL A 81 -15.04 -12.82 7.41
N SER A 82 -16.06 -13.49 6.87
CA SER A 82 -16.08 -13.95 5.47
C SER A 82 -15.99 -12.78 4.49
N GLU A 83 -16.79 -11.73 4.71
CA GLU A 83 -16.76 -10.50 3.91
C GLU A 83 -15.40 -9.82 3.98
N ASN A 84 -14.81 -9.70 5.18
CA ASN A 84 -13.48 -9.12 5.33
C ASN A 84 -12.41 -9.94 4.58
N ILE A 85 -12.45 -11.27 4.68
CA ILE A 85 -11.52 -12.15 3.97
C ILE A 85 -11.71 -12.03 2.46
N LYS A 86 -12.96 -12.04 1.98
CA LYS A 86 -13.28 -11.87 0.55
C LYS A 86 -12.77 -10.52 0.04
N SER A 87 -13.12 -9.43 0.72
CA SER A 87 -12.67 -8.08 0.37
C SER A 87 -11.14 -7.99 0.32
N ARG A 88 -10.44 -8.52 1.33
CA ARG A 88 -8.97 -8.56 1.34
C ARG A 88 -8.41 -9.36 0.17
N LYS A 89 -8.97 -10.55 -0.11
CA LYS A 89 -8.50 -11.40 -1.22
C LYS A 89 -8.80 -10.80 -2.59
N THR A 90 -9.94 -10.15 -2.76
CA THR A 90 -10.28 -9.41 -3.97
C THR A 90 -9.30 -8.25 -4.19
N ALA A 91 -9.02 -7.46 -3.15
CA ALA A 91 -8.05 -6.37 -3.24
C ALA A 91 -6.62 -6.87 -3.57
N GLU A 92 -6.20 -7.98 -2.97
CA GLU A 92 -4.93 -8.64 -3.24
C GLU A 92 -4.83 -9.08 -4.70
N LEU A 93 -5.85 -9.80 -5.21
CA LEU A 93 -5.92 -10.22 -6.61
C LEU A 93 -5.92 -9.03 -7.57
N GLN A 94 -6.72 -7.99 -7.31
CA GLN A 94 -6.75 -6.79 -8.14
C GLN A 94 -5.38 -6.10 -8.20
N SER A 95 -4.64 -6.07 -7.08
CA SER A 95 -3.28 -5.53 -7.04
C SER A 95 -2.31 -6.36 -7.88
N GLU A 96 -2.32 -7.68 -7.72
CA GLU A 96 -1.48 -8.60 -8.50
C GLU A 96 -1.76 -8.48 -10.00
N TYR A 97 -3.03 -8.40 -10.39
CA TYR A 97 -3.41 -8.25 -11.78
C TYR A 97 -3.06 -6.87 -12.34
N ARG A 98 -3.20 -5.79 -11.58
CA ARG A 98 -2.73 -4.47 -12.02
C ARG A 98 -1.24 -4.50 -12.34
N ILE A 99 -0.42 -5.14 -11.50
CA ILE A 99 1.02 -5.28 -11.74
C ILE A 99 1.28 -6.12 -12.99
N ALA A 100 0.64 -7.28 -13.11
CA ALA A 100 0.82 -8.18 -14.24
C ALA A 100 0.38 -7.56 -15.58
N VAL A 101 -0.77 -6.87 -15.60
CA VAL A 101 -1.29 -6.20 -16.80
C VAL A 101 -0.40 -5.02 -17.18
N ARG A 102 0.07 -4.21 -16.21
CA ARG A 102 1.04 -3.13 -16.51
C ARG A 102 2.30 -3.67 -17.15
N ALA A 103 2.90 -4.72 -16.61
CA ALA A 103 4.09 -5.32 -17.18
C ALA A 103 3.84 -5.82 -18.62
N GLN A 104 2.75 -6.57 -18.82
CA GLN A 104 2.40 -7.10 -20.15
C GLN A 104 2.08 -6.01 -21.17
N LEU A 105 1.36 -4.96 -20.79
CA LEU A 105 1.05 -3.84 -21.69
C LEU A 105 2.33 -3.09 -22.09
N SER A 106 3.25 -2.88 -21.16
CA SER A 106 4.56 -2.27 -21.46
C SER A 106 5.38 -3.13 -22.42
N ASP A 107 5.41 -4.45 -22.21
CA ASP A 107 6.16 -5.39 -23.05
C ASP A 107 5.56 -5.54 -24.45
N LEU A 108 4.23 -5.51 -24.57
CA LEU A 108 3.53 -5.64 -25.86
C LEU A 108 3.68 -4.38 -26.74
N TYR A 109 3.84 -3.21 -26.12
CA TYR A 109 3.87 -1.92 -26.80
C TYR A 109 5.19 -1.17 -26.54
N ASP A 110 6.33 -1.87 -26.64
CA ASP A 110 7.66 -1.27 -26.50
C ASP A 110 8.11 -0.45 -27.74
N ASP A 111 7.51 -0.72 -28.90
CA ASP A 111 7.91 -0.16 -30.20
C ASP A 111 7.18 1.15 -30.55
N PHE A 112 7.34 2.16 -29.69
CA PHE A 112 7.03 3.55 -30.05
C PHE A 112 7.95 4.54 -29.37
N ASN A 113 8.23 5.64 -30.08
CA ASN A 113 9.13 6.70 -29.60
C ASN A 113 8.41 7.61 -28.61
N LEU A 114 9.04 7.82 -27.46
CA LEU A 114 8.58 8.79 -26.46
C LEU A 114 9.07 10.20 -26.84
N PRO A 115 8.27 11.26 -26.58
CA PRO A 115 8.73 12.63 -26.81
C PRO A 115 9.98 12.96 -25.98
N GLU A 116 11.05 13.40 -26.64
CA GLU A 116 12.35 13.64 -26.00
C GLU A 116 12.26 14.66 -24.84
N GLU A 117 11.43 15.69 -24.98
CA GLU A 117 11.22 16.69 -23.93
C GLU A 117 10.63 16.08 -22.65
N LEU A 118 9.70 15.14 -22.77
CA LEU A 118 9.09 14.45 -21.63
C LEU A 118 10.04 13.44 -21.00
N VAL A 119 10.84 12.75 -21.82
CA VAL A 119 11.91 11.87 -21.32
C VAL A 119 12.93 12.68 -20.53
N LYS A 120 13.37 13.82 -21.06
CA LYS A 120 14.29 14.73 -20.37
C LYS A 120 13.71 15.25 -19.07
N TYR A 121 12.43 15.64 -19.06
CA TYR A 121 11.75 16.06 -17.84
C TYR A 121 11.75 14.94 -16.78
N GLY A 122 11.47 13.69 -17.16
CA GLY A 122 11.55 12.54 -16.26
C GLY A 122 12.96 12.33 -15.70
N GLN A 123 13.99 12.43 -16.54
CA GLN A 123 15.40 12.35 -16.10
C GLN A 123 15.75 13.43 -15.08
N GLU A 124 15.29 14.67 -15.30
CA GLU A 124 15.52 15.77 -14.36
C GLU A 124 14.80 15.55 -13.01
N GLN A 125 13.63 14.91 -13.00
CA GLN A 125 12.96 14.54 -11.75
C GLN A 125 13.74 13.47 -10.98
N VAL A 126 14.18 12.42 -11.67
CA VAL A 126 15.03 11.37 -11.07
C VAL A 126 16.29 11.98 -10.47
N GLU A 127 16.92 12.94 -11.15
CA GLU A 127 18.10 13.63 -10.61
C GLU A 127 17.77 14.39 -9.33
N ARG A 128 16.69 15.17 -9.34
CA ARG A 128 16.25 15.94 -8.15
C ARG A 128 15.98 15.03 -6.95
N GLU A 129 15.32 13.89 -7.18
CA GLU A 129 15.05 12.91 -6.12
C GLU A 129 16.34 12.30 -5.56
N LEU A 130 17.31 12.00 -6.43
CA LEU A 130 18.61 11.48 -6.01
C LEU A 130 19.43 12.51 -5.26
N GLU A 131 19.42 13.77 -5.68
CA GLU A 131 20.07 14.88 -4.97
C GLU A 131 19.47 15.06 -3.58
N GLN A 132 18.14 15.05 -3.47
CA GLN A 132 17.45 15.15 -2.18
C GLN A 132 17.81 13.95 -1.28
N ALA A 133 17.74 12.72 -1.80
CA ALA A 133 18.09 11.53 -1.02
C ALA A 133 19.56 11.53 -0.56
N SER A 134 20.48 12.03 -1.40
CA SER A 134 21.90 12.15 -1.08
C SER A 134 22.18 13.25 -0.05
N SER A 135 21.31 14.26 0.05
CA SER A 135 21.41 15.32 1.06
C SER A 135 20.99 14.84 2.46
N GLU A 136 20.09 13.87 2.53
CA GLU A 136 19.60 13.28 3.77
C GLU A 136 20.53 12.18 4.30
N LYS A 137 21.18 11.42 3.42
CA LYS A 137 22.12 10.34 3.75
C LYS A 137 23.24 10.26 2.72
N GLU A 138 24.46 10.01 3.17
CA GLU A 138 25.59 9.76 2.27
C GLU A 138 25.38 8.42 1.54
N ILE A 139 25.14 8.48 0.24
CA ILE A 139 24.93 7.33 -0.64
C ILE A 139 26.22 7.11 -1.45
N PRO A 140 26.79 5.89 -1.49
CA PRO A 140 27.96 5.59 -2.32
C PRO A 140 27.70 5.90 -3.80
N GLU A 141 28.71 6.42 -4.51
CA GLU A 141 28.54 6.87 -5.90
C GLU A 141 28.11 5.74 -6.85
N GLU A 142 28.58 4.51 -6.62
CA GLU A 142 28.16 3.33 -7.39
C GLU A 142 26.66 3.02 -7.20
N GLU A 143 26.17 3.17 -5.97
CA GLU A 143 24.74 2.98 -5.68
C GLU A 143 23.90 4.11 -6.28
N LYS A 144 24.41 5.34 -6.23
CA LYS A 144 23.77 6.51 -6.84
C LYS A 144 23.62 6.35 -8.35
N GLU A 145 24.66 5.88 -9.04
CA GLU A 145 24.60 5.64 -10.48
C GLU A 145 23.63 4.52 -10.85
N LYS A 146 23.61 3.43 -10.06
CA LYS A 146 22.62 2.37 -10.25
C LYS A 146 21.19 2.90 -10.10
N ARG A 147 20.90 3.65 -9.03
CA ARG A 147 19.57 4.24 -8.82
C ARG A 147 19.19 5.25 -9.89
N ARG A 148 20.16 6.00 -10.42
CA ARG A 148 19.97 6.91 -11.57
C ARG A 148 19.51 6.13 -12.81
N GLN A 149 20.23 5.08 -13.17
CA GLN A 149 19.88 4.27 -14.35
C GLN A 149 18.51 3.61 -14.18
N GLU A 150 18.26 2.98 -13.03
CA GLU A 150 16.96 2.37 -12.71
C GLU A 150 15.83 3.41 -12.73
N GLY A 151 16.05 4.60 -12.14
CA GLY A 151 15.07 5.68 -12.12
C GLY A 151 14.74 6.20 -13.52
N ILE A 152 15.74 6.38 -14.38
CA ILE A 152 15.54 6.84 -15.77
C ILE A 152 14.76 5.81 -16.58
N GLU A 153 15.09 4.52 -16.44
CA GLU A 153 14.36 3.46 -17.14
C GLU A 153 12.91 3.33 -16.62
N ASN A 154 12.71 3.44 -15.30
CA ASN A 154 11.37 3.48 -14.71
C ASN A 154 10.56 4.68 -15.22
N ALA A 155 11.16 5.88 -15.26
CA ALA A 155 10.48 7.08 -15.77
C ALA A 155 10.05 6.94 -17.24
N LYS A 156 10.87 6.28 -18.07
CA LYS A 156 10.48 5.95 -19.46
C LYS A 156 9.33 4.93 -19.50
N MET A 157 9.39 3.90 -18.66
CA MET A 157 8.34 2.88 -18.57
C MET A 157 7.01 3.48 -18.12
N ASP A 158 7.04 4.36 -17.12
CA ASP A 158 5.85 5.07 -16.62
C ASP A 158 5.27 6.01 -17.67
N LEU A 159 6.11 6.74 -18.39
CA LEU A 159 5.68 7.61 -19.49
C LEU A 159 5.04 6.79 -20.62
N ARG A 160 5.62 5.64 -20.97
CA ARG A 160 5.06 4.70 -21.95
C ARG A 160 3.70 4.19 -21.51
N MET A 161 3.60 3.71 -20.27
CA MET A 161 2.35 3.23 -19.67
C MET A 161 1.27 4.31 -19.71
N LYS A 162 1.62 5.56 -19.37
CA LYS A 162 0.70 6.69 -19.45
C LYS A 162 0.12 6.86 -20.85
N PHE A 163 0.96 6.88 -21.89
CA PHE A 163 0.47 7.00 -23.27
C PHE A 163 -0.44 5.84 -23.69
N ILE A 164 -0.11 4.61 -23.28
CA ILE A 164 -0.93 3.43 -23.57
C ILE A 164 -2.31 3.57 -22.91
N LEU A 165 -2.35 3.90 -21.62
CA LEU A 165 -3.60 4.06 -20.86
C LEU A 165 -4.41 5.26 -21.35
N ASP A 166 -3.77 6.38 -21.71
CA ASP A 166 -4.46 7.54 -22.30
C ASP A 166 -5.09 7.16 -23.65
N SER A 167 -4.36 6.43 -24.51
CA SER A 167 -4.87 5.98 -25.80
C SER A 167 -6.04 5.00 -25.68
N ILE A 168 -5.97 4.03 -24.74
CA ILE A 168 -7.08 3.11 -24.45
C ILE A 168 -8.27 3.89 -23.92
N GLY A 169 -8.05 4.83 -22.98
CA GLY A 169 -9.12 5.64 -22.40
C GLY A 169 -9.85 6.52 -23.41
N GLU A 170 -9.11 7.09 -24.37
CA GLU A 170 -9.69 7.84 -25.50
C GLU A 170 -10.50 6.95 -26.44
N HIS A 171 -9.97 5.78 -26.81
CA HIS A 171 -10.65 4.86 -27.74
C HIS A 171 -11.90 4.21 -27.12
N GLU A 172 -11.91 3.99 -25.80
CA GLU A 172 -13.06 3.46 -25.07
C GLU A 172 -14.04 4.56 -24.57
N GLU A 173 -13.78 5.83 -24.90
CA GLU A 173 -14.57 6.98 -24.44
C GLU A 173 -14.78 6.98 -22.90
N MET A 174 -13.73 6.61 -22.17
CA MET A 174 -13.77 6.45 -20.72
C MET A 174 -14.13 7.76 -20.04
N LYS A 175 -15.16 7.72 -19.18
CA LYS A 175 -15.56 8.83 -18.33
C LYS A 175 -14.83 8.73 -17.00
N PHE A 176 -14.34 9.87 -16.52
CA PHE A 176 -13.64 9.97 -15.24
C PHE A 176 -14.44 10.82 -14.26
N ASP A 177 -14.72 10.28 -13.07
CA ASP A 177 -15.31 11.03 -11.96
C ASP A 177 -14.26 11.94 -11.30
N LYS A 178 -14.34 13.24 -11.58
CA LYS A 178 -13.46 14.24 -10.96
C LYS A 178 -13.59 14.29 -9.44
N ASN A 179 -14.72 13.86 -8.88
CA ASN A 179 -14.89 13.82 -7.42
C ASN A 179 -13.93 12.83 -6.76
N GLU A 180 -13.50 11.78 -7.46
CA GLU A 180 -12.51 10.84 -6.91
C GLU A 180 -11.16 11.51 -6.68
N ALA A 181 -10.68 12.29 -7.67
CA ALA A 181 -9.46 13.07 -7.53
C ALA A 181 -9.60 14.15 -6.44
N ALA A 182 -10.76 14.81 -6.38
CA ALA A 182 -11.04 15.81 -5.34
C ALA A 182 -11.02 15.21 -3.92
N ARG A 183 -11.65 14.04 -3.73
CA ARG A 183 -11.64 13.33 -2.43
C ARG A 183 -10.22 13.02 -1.96
N GLU A 184 -9.36 12.53 -2.87
CA GLU A 184 -7.97 12.26 -2.52
C GLU A 184 -7.17 13.53 -2.22
N PHE A 185 -7.34 14.57 -3.04
CA PHE A 185 -6.68 15.86 -2.81
C PHE A 185 -7.03 16.46 -1.44
N VAL A 186 -8.32 16.44 -1.08
CA VAL A 186 -8.79 16.88 0.24
C VAL A 186 -8.19 16.01 1.34
N GLY A 187 -8.17 14.69 1.17
CA GLY A 187 -7.56 13.78 2.15
C GLY A 187 -6.07 14.04 2.38
N LEU A 188 -5.31 14.29 1.31
CA LEU A 188 -3.89 14.63 1.39
C LEU A 188 -3.67 15.97 2.12
N ALA A 189 -4.45 16.99 1.77
CA ALA A 189 -4.38 18.29 2.45
C ALA A 189 -4.70 18.18 3.95
N GLN A 190 -5.69 17.37 4.33
CA GLN A 190 -6.03 17.12 5.73
C GLN A 190 -4.91 16.42 6.50
N ILE A 191 -4.25 15.43 5.89
CA ILE A 191 -3.11 14.72 6.50
C ILE A 191 -1.93 15.68 6.73
N THR A 192 -1.69 16.62 5.82
CA THR A 192 -0.63 17.63 5.94
C THR A 192 -1.03 18.85 6.77
N GLY A 193 -2.27 18.90 7.27
CA GLY A 193 -2.79 20.03 8.05
C GLY A 193 -3.02 21.31 7.25
N GLN A 194 -3.16 21.21 5.93
CA GLN A 194 -3.39 22.33 5.01
C GLN A 194 -4.87 22.48 4.68
N SER A 195 -5.32 23.71 4.41
CA SER A 195 -6.66 23.96 3.87
C SER A 195 -6.71 23.58 2.39
N PRO A 196 -7.60 22.66 1.95
CA PRO A 196 -7.72 22.28 0.54
C PRO A 196 -8.01 23.47 -0.38
N ASP A 197 -8.89 24.37 0.06
CA ASP A 197 -9.33 25.55 -0.71
C ASP A 197 -8.21 26.59 -0.89
N GLU A 198 -7.25 26.64 0.03
CA GLU A 198 -6.08 27.50 -0.08
C GLU A 198 -4.99 26.80 -0.89
N LEU A 199 -4.79 25.50 -0.66
CA LEU A 199 -3.77 24.70 -1.33
C LEU A 199 -3.99 24.71 -2.85
N ILE A 200 -5.23 24.49 -3.31
CA ILE A 200 -5.56 24.43 -4.75
C ILE A 200 -5.29 25.75 -5.49
N LYS A 201 -5.30 26.89 -4.78
CA LYS A 201 -5.01 28.22 -5.35
C LYS A 201 -3.52 28.45 -5.56
N SER A 202 -2.65 27.66 -4.92
CA SER A 202 -1.21 27.74 -5.10
C SER A 202 -0.76 26.98 -6.35
N PRO A 203 0.32 27.40 -7.05
CA PRO A 203 0.86 26.66 -8.19
C PRO A 203 1.20 25.20 -7.85
N PHE A 204 1.71 24.98 -6.63
CA PHE A 204 2.04 23.66 -6.12
C PHE A 204 0.79 22.78 -5.95
N GLY A 205 -0.25 23.29 -5.29
CA GLY A 205 -1.46 22.52 -5.06
C GLY A 205 -2.26 22.27 -6.34
N HIS A 206 -2.24 23.22 -7.29
CA HIS A 206 -2.83 23.02 -8.61
C HIS A 206 -2.12 21.90 -9.39
N ASP A 207 -0.79 21.92 -9.47
CA ASP A 207 0.01 20.85 -10.10
C ASP A 207 -0.20 19.50 -9.40
N MET A 208 -0.27 19.49 -8.07
CA MET A 208 -0.60 18.30 -7.30
C MET A 208 -1.98 17.73 -7.67
N TYR A 209 -3.01 18.57 -7.75
CA TYR A 209 -4.35 18.14 -8.13
C TYR A 209 -4.39 17.58 -9.56
N GLU A 210 -3.78 18.25 -10.53
CA GLU A 210 -3.72 17.77 -11.92
C GLU A 210 -3.00 16.43 -12.03
N ARG A 211 -1.92 16.22 -11.26
CA ARG A 211 -1.24 14.91 -11.19
C ARG A 211 -2.15 13.83 -10.63
N ILE A 212 -2.94 14.13 -9.60
CA ILE A 212 -3.93 13.20 -9.04
C ILE A 212 -4.97 12.84 -10.09
N VAL A 213 -5.50 13.83 -10.83
CA VAL A 213 -6.47 13.62 -11.91
C VAL A 213 -5.90 12.70 -12.99
N VAL A 214 -4.70 13.00 -13.50
CA VAL A 214 -4.04 12.19 -14.53
C VAL A 214 -3.82 10.76 -14.05
N ARG A 215 -3.30 10.58 -12.83
CA ARG A 215 -3.04 9.25 -12.26
C ARG A 215 -4.33 8.47 -12.10
N LYS A 216 -5.38 9.09 -11.55
CA LYS A 216 -6.69 8.46 -11.32
C LYS A 216 -7.38 8.08 -12.63
N LYS A 217 -7.29 8.92 -13.67
CA LYS A 217 -7.77 8.58 -15.01
C LYS A 217 -7.05 7.34 -15.56
N GLY A 218 -5.72 7.30 -15.43
CA GLY A 218 -4.92 6.14 -15.83
C GLY A 218 -5.29 4.87 -15.06
N ASP A 219 -5.46 4.96 -13.74
CA ASP A 219 -5.88 3.85 -12.88
C ASP A 219 -7.28 3.34 -13.28
N ALA A 220 -8.23 4.22 -13.56
CA ALA A 220 -9.57 3.83 -14.02
C ALA A 220 -9.53 3.09 -15.37
N THR A 221 -8.70 3.54 -16.32
CA THR A 221 -8.49 2.82 -17.58
C THR A 221 -7.84 1.46 -17.35
N LEU A 222 -6.86 1.36 -16.46
CA LEU A 222 -6.23 0.08 -16.14
C LEU A 222 -7.22 -0.88 -15.49
N ASP A 223 -8.03 -0.40 -14.55
CA ASP A 223 -9.06 -1.20 -13.89
C ASP A 223 -10.11 -1.70 -14.88
N ARG A 224 -10.44 -0.88 -15.88
CA ARG A 224 -11.28 -1.27 -17.02
C ARG A 224 -10.67 -2.42 -17.83
N VAL A 225 -9.39 -2.33 -18.15
CA VAL A 225 -8.65 -3.40 -18.86
C VAL A 225 -8.63 -4.68 -18.03
N VAL A 226 -8.33 -4.57 -16.72
CA VAL A 226 -8.32 -5.69 -15.78
C VAL A 226 -9.71 -6.34 -15.72
N ALA A 227 -10.78 -5.57 -15.50
CA ALA A 227 -12.16 -6.08 -15.44
C ALA A 227 -12.55 -6.88 -16.69
N ARG A 228 -12.10 -6.42 -17.88
CA ARG A 228 -12.35 -7.13 -19.14
C ARG A 228 -11.63 -8.48 -19.23
N VAL A 229 -10.45 -8.61 -18.63
CA VAL A 229 -9.72 -9.88 -18.54
C VAL A 229 -10.49 -10.90 -17.68
N PHE A 230 -11.21 -10.45 -16.65
CA PHE A 230 -11.98 -11.31 -15.74
C PHE A 230 -13.44 -11.53 -16.14
N GLY A 231 -13.95 -10.76 -17.12
CA GLY A 231 -15.36 -10.81 -17.51
C GLY A 231 -16.29 -10.19 -16.47
N ASP A 232 -15.76 -9.34 -15.58
CA ASP A 232 -16.56 -8.62 -14.59
C ASP A 232 -17.53 -7.66 -15.29
N PRO A 233 -18.74 -7.45 -14.75
CA PRO A 233 -19.68 -6.48 -15.29
C PRO A 233 -19.05 -5.09 -15.28
N ILE A 234 -19.20 -4.43 -16.41
CA ILE A 234 -18.61 -3.13 -16.70
C ILE A 234 -19.60 -2.10 -16.18
N GLU A 235 -19.29 -1.46 -15.07
CA GLU A 235 -20.06 -0.28 -14.64
C GLU A 235 -19.73 0.88 -15.58
N GLU A 236 -20.68 1.27 -16.42
CA GLU A 236 -20.63 2.53 -17.16
C GLU A 236 -20.82 3.67 -16.15
N PHE A 237 -19.75 4.38 -15.81
CA PHE A 237 -19.87 5.62 -15.04
C PHE A 237 -20.63 6.66 -15.87
N ALA A 238 -21.93 6.83 -15.58
CA ALA A 238 -22.62 8.05 -15.95
C ALA A 238 -21.99 9.18 -15.13
N ALA A 239 -21.51 10.23 -15.80
CA ALA A 239 -21.08 11.43 -15.13
C ALA A 239 -22.30 12.04 -14.44
N GLU A 240 -22.49 11.76 -13.16
CA GLU A 240 -23.39 12.53 -12.32
C GLU A 240 -22.71 13.87 -12.08
N ASP A 241 -23.09 14.85 -12.92
CA ASP A 241 -22.81 16.25 -12.71
C ASP A 241 -23.59 16.67 -11.46
N HIS A 242 -23.02 16.38 -10.28
CA HIS A 242 -23.57 16.89 -9.04
C HIS A 242 -23.30 18.39 -9.02
N GLU A 243 -24.29 19.15 -9.48
CA GLU A 243 -24.42 20.58 -9.19
C GLU A 243 -24.07 20.80 -7.72
N HIS A 244 -23.07 21.65 -7.51
CA HIS A 244 -22.76 22.17 -6.19
C HIS A 244 -24.06 22.61 -5.51
N VAL A 245 -24.38 21.96 -4.39
CA VAL A 245 -25.42 22.45 -3.49
C VAL A 245 -24.90 23.77 -2.93
N HIS A 246 -25.31 24.88 -3.54
CA HIS A 246 -25.22 26.17 -2.90
C HIS A 246 -26.15 26.12 -1.69
N ASP A 247 -25.56 26.10 -0.50
CA ASP A 247 -26.28 26.35 0.74
C ASP A 247 -26.99 27.71 0.60
N GLU A 248 -28.31 27.72 0.73
CA GLU A 248 -29.22 28.84 0.48
C GLU A 248 -29.05 30.02 1.47
N ASN A 249 -27.85 30.25 2.03
CA ASN A 249 -27.66 31.23 3.10
C ASN A 249 -26.37 32.07 3.03
N CYS A 250 -25.69 32.16 1.89
CA CYS A 250 -24.62 33.14 1.71
C CYS A 250 -25.16 34.47 1.13
N GLU A 251 -25.75 35.29 2.01
CA GLU A 251 -25.88 36.73 1.76
C GLU A 251 -24.49 37.37 1.80
N HIS A 252 -23.83 37.54 0.65
CA HIS A 252 -22.79 38.56 0.50
C HIS A 252 -23.02 39.35 -0.79
N ASP A 253 -23.38 40.61 -0.57
CA ASP A 253 -23.59 41.66 -1.55
C ASP A 253 -22.25 42.03 -2.21
N HIS A 254 -22.19 42.01 -3.54
CA HIS A 254 -21.05 42.51 -4.29
C HIS A 254 -21.53 43.61 -5.25
N SER A 255 -21.21 44.85 -4.88
CA SER A 255 -21.09 45.99 -5.80
C SER A 255 -19.84 45.88 -6.66
#